data_AF-A0A1C6M2D9-F1
#
_entry.id   AF-A0A1C6M2D9-F1
#
_cell.length_a   1.000
_cell.length_b   1.000
_cell.length_c   1.000
_cell.angle_alpha   90.00
_cell.angle_beta   90.00
_cell.angle_gamma   90.00
#
_symmetry.space_group_name_H-M   'P 1'
#
loop_
_entity.id
_entity.type
_entity.pdbx_description
1 polymer ?
#
loop_
_entity_poly.entity_id
_entity_poly.type
_entity_poly.pdbx_seq_one_letter_code
_entity_poly.pdbx_strand_id
1 'polypeptide(L)'
;MQSPPSHAFPPRRVPAVHGWYWVAQAFYLVREQPLTWILFAASYLLLHLLFGLLPGLGQLLAIMLSPVFAGSFVLAARRADRGATLRPQEVLAAFQEHARPLIGLGLSYFGLLVLTMLLIMLLLMAMMGGMHDPQKMQALPLGTQMVGMSLMAGGLFIASLLYWFAPAAVVLGGFDPLRAMRRSLAGGLLNWQAVLLCGLVLSALLLLALLPAGLGLLLWLPVMFVTVYTAWQDVFGDGLPQR
;
A
#
# COMPACT_ATOMS: atom_id res chain seq x y z
N MET A 1 31.34 -5.38 16.82
CA MET A 1 30.59 -4.13 16.56
C MET A 1 29.58 -4.45 15.47
N GLN A 2 28.30 -4.58 15.82
CA GLN A 2 27.25 -4.78 14.83
C GLN A 2 27.03 -3.42 14.15
N SER A 3 27.21 -3.37 12.82
CA SER A 3 26.81 -2.21 12.02
C SER A 3 25.37 -1.84 12.38
N PRO A 4 25.03 -0.55 12.56
CA PRO A 4 23.64 -0.17 12.77
C PRO A 4 22.80 -0.76 11.63
N PRO A 5 21.58 -1.28 11.90
CA PRO A 5 20.75 -1.83 10.85
C PRO A 5 20.62 -0.79 9.73
N SER A 6 20.89 -1.21 8.49
CA SER A 6 20.98 -0.41 7.25
C SER A 6 19.75 0.42 6.90
N HIS A 7 18.76 0.54 7.79
CA HIS A 7 17.45 1.13 7.54
C HIS A 7 17.07 2.21 8.57
N ALA A 8 18.07 2.76 9.28
CA ALA A 8 17.93 4.00 10.05
C ALA A 8 17.98 5.26 9.16
N PHE A 9 18.36 5.15 7.89
CA PHE A 9 18.62 6.30 7.03
C PHE A 9 17.38 7.20 6.86
N PRO A 10 17.55 8.53 6.86
CA PRO A 10 16.47 9.45 6.50
C PRO A 10 16.04 9.19 5.05
N PRO A 11 14.76 9.43 4.69
CA PRO A 11 14.33 9.30 3.30
C PRO A 11 15.16 10.23 2.42
N ARG A 12 15.61 9.74 1.26
CA ARG A 12 16.22 10.59 0.23
C ARG A 12 15.20 11.03 -0.80
N ARG A 13 15.47 12.16 -1.45
CA ARG A 13 14.68 12.66 -2.58
C ARG A 13 15.13 11.94 -3.86
N VAL A 14 14.17 11.50 -4.66
CA VAL A 14 14.41 10.89 -5.97
C VAL A 14 13.62 11.60 -7.08
N PRO A 15 14.07 11.54 -8.34
CA PRO A 15 13.32 12.06 -9.49
C PRO A 15 11.95 11.39 -9.65
N ALA A 16 10.97 12.13 -10.19
CA ALA A 16 9.61 11.61 -10.40
C ALA A 16 9.57 10.33 -11.26
N VAL A 17 10.46 10.22 -12.28
CA VAL A 17 10.55 9.05 -13.17
C VAL A 17 10.86 7.75 -12.41
N HIS A 18 11.42 7.82 -11.20
CA HIS A 18 11.65 6.64 -10.37
C HIS A 18 10.34 5.91 -10.04
N GLY A 19 9.19 6.59 -10.03
CA GLY A 19 7.89 5.94 -9.88
C GLY A 19 7.63 4.87 -10.93
N TRP A 20 8.09 5.08 -12.17
CA TRP A 20 8.06 4.05 -13.22
C TRP A 20 9.08 2.94 -12.95
N TYR A 21 10.31 3.30 -12.56
CA TYR A 21 11.37 2.32 -12.28
C TYR A 21 11.04 1.40 -11.10
N TRP A 22 10.32 1.87 -10.09
CA TRP A 22 9.85 1.03 -8.98
C TRP A 22 8.98 -0.12 -9.50
N VAL A 23 8.04 0.18 -10.41
CA VAL A 23 7.15 -0.82 -11.03
C VAL A 23 7.92 -1.73 -11.98
N ALA A 24 8.79 -1.17 -12.81
CA ALA A 24 9.59 -1.95 -13.77
C ALA A 24 10.53 -2.94 -13.06
N GLN A 25 11.22 -2.51 -12.01
CA GLN A 25 12.08 -3.39 -11.21
C GLN A 25 11.27 -4.43 -10.43
N ALA A 26 10.08 -4.06 -9.94
CA ALA A 26 9.20 -5.04 -9.31
C ALA A 26 8.76 -6.13 -10.30
N PHE A 27 8.45 -5.76 -11.55
CA PHE A 27 8.15 -6.72 -12.60
C PHE A 27 9.36 -7.64 -12.90
N TYR A 28 10.58 -7.10 -12.93
CA TYR A 28 11.79 -7.89 -13.12
C TYR A 28 12.06 -8.89 -11.99
N LEU A 29 11.77 -8.54 -10.74
CA LEU A 29 11.84 -9.47 -9.61
C LEU A 29 10.74 -10.56 -9.70
N VAL A 30 9.53 -10.17 -10.13
CA VAL A 30 8.40 -11.11 -10.22
C VAL A 30 8.60 -12.13 -11.35
N ARG A 31 9.11 -11.70 -12.52
CA ARG A 31 9.27 -12.59 -13.69
C ARG A 31 10.26 -13.74 -13.50
N GLU A 32 11.16 -13.64 -12.53
CA GLU A 32 12.15 -14.69 -12.28
C GLU A 32 11.53 -15.93 -11.61
N GLN A 33 10.49 -15.73 -10.81
CA GLN A 33 9.83 -16.81 -10.06
C GLN A 33 8.30 -16.69 -10.13
N PRO A 34 7.71 -16.61 -11.34
CA PRO A 34 6.34 -16.15 -11.53
C PRO A 34 5.30 -17.06 -10.90
N LEU A 35 5.53 -18.38 -10.89
CA LEU A 35 4.60 -19.35 -10.31
C LEU A 35 4.46 -19.16 -8.79
N THR A 36 5.56 -18.90 -8.09
CA THR A 36 5.52 -18.67 -6.63
C THR A 36 4.79 -17.36 -6.31
N TRP A 37 5.02 -16.32 -7.09
CA TRP A 37 4.32 -15.05 -6.95
C TRP A 37 2.83 -15.14 -7.26
N ILE A 38 2.44 -15.87 -8.31
CA ILE A 38 1.03 -16.17 -8.61
C ILE A 38 0.39 -16.93 -7.45
N LEU A 39 1.10 -17.89 -6.84
CA LEU A 39 0.59 -18.60 -5.67
C LEU A 39 0.37 -17.66 -4.48
N PHE A 40 1.24 -16.68 -4.27
CA PHE A 40 1.05 -15.68 -3.21
C PHE A 40 -0.19 -14.81 -3.50
N ALA A 41 -0.35 -14.36 -4.74
CA ALA A 41 -1.52 -13.59 -5.16
C ALA A 41 -2.81 -14.40 -5.04
N ALA A 42 -2.81 -15.66 -5.47
CA ALA A 42 -3.94 -16.56 -5.32
C ALA A 42 -4.30 -16.78 -3.85
N SER A 43 -3.31 -16.95 -2.97
CA SER A 43 -3.52 -17.09 -1.53
C SER A 43 -4.14 -15.82 -0.92
N TYR A 44 -3.66 -14.64 -1.32
CA TYR A 44 -4.22 -13.35 -0.91
C TYR A 44 -5.67 -13.17 -1.36
N LEU A 45 -5.96 -13.48 -2.63
CA LEU A 45 -7.30 -13.37 -3.23
C LEU A 45 -8.27 -14.38 -2.61
N LEU A 46 -7.84 -15.62 -2.42
CA LEU A 46 -8.65 -16.66 -1.78
C LEU A 46 -9.05 -16.24 -0.37
N LEU A 47 -8.10 -15.71 0.41
CA LEU A 47 -8.39 -15.25 1.76
C LEU A 47 -9.33 -14.04 1.77
N HIS A 48 -9.18 -13.10 0.83
CA HIS A 48 -10.14 -12.00 0.66
C HIS A 48 -11.53 -12.49 0.29
N LEU A 49 -11.64 -13.49 -0.60
CA LEU A 49 -12.92 -14.10 -0.97
C LEU A 49 -13.58 -14.76 0.24
N LEU A 50 -12.82 -15.54 1.02
CA LEU A 50 -13.32 -16.20 2.23
C LEU A 50 -13.81 -15.19 3.27
N PHE A 51 -13.08 -14.09 3.48
CA PHE A 51 -13.54 -13.02 4.35
C PHE A 51 -14.78 -12.32 3.80
N GLY A 52 -14.90 -12.13 2.49
CA GLY A 52 -16.10 -11.57 1.87
C GLY A 52 -17.39 -12.35 2.15
N LEU A 53 -17.29 -13.65 2.47
CA LEU A 53 -18.43 -14.47 2.85
C LEU A 53 -18.95 -14.19 4.27
N LEU A 54 -18.19 -13.46 5.11
CA LEU A 54 -18.54 -13.12 6.49
C LEU A 54 -19.21 -11.73 6.54
N PRO A 55 -20.53 -11.65 6.80
CA PRO A 55 -21.24 -10.37 6.84
C PRO A 55 -20.69 -9.46 7.96
N GLY A 56 -20.41 -8.20 7.64
CA GLY A 56 -19.95 -7.17 8.57
C GLY A 56 -18.49 -7.32 9.01
N LEU A 57 -18.11 -8.47 9.59
CA LEU A 57 -16.76 -8.71 10.13
C LEU A 57 -15.71 -8.98 9.06
N GLY A 58 -16.11 -9.56 7.92
CA GLY A 58 -15.21 -9.96 6.86
C GLY A 58 -14.34 -8.82 6.32
N GLN A 59 -14.96 -7.67 6.05
CA GLN A 59 -14.25 -6.53 5.48
C GLN A 59 -13.26 -5.91 6.47
N LEU A 60 -13.59 -5.89 7.76
CA LEU A 60 -12.68 -5.45 8.81
C LEU A 60 -11.45 -6.37 8.86
N LEU A 61 -11.67 -7.70 8.86
CA LEU A 61 -10.58 -8.67 8.86
C LEU A 61 -9.67 -8.52 7.63
N ALA A 62 -10.24 -8.32 6.45
CA ALA A 62 -9.48 -8.09 5.21
C ALA A 62 -8.56 -6.87 5.32
N ILE A 63 -9.08 -5.73 5.80
CA ILE A 63 -8.30 -4.51 5.99
C ILE A 63 -7.18 -4.74 7.00
N MET A 64 -7.44 -5.43 8.11
CA MET A 64 -6.45 -5.68 9.15
C MET A 64 -5.36 -6.67 8.75
N LEU A 65 -5.67 -7.63 7.87
CA LEU A 65 -4.70 -8.61 7.39
C LEU A 65 -3.91 -8.14 6.17
N SER A 66 -4.41 -7.12 5.46
CA SER A 66 -3.73 -6.54 4.29
C SER A 66 -2.26 -6.14 4.56
N PRO A 67 -1.87 -5.54 5.70
CA PRO A 67 -0.47 -5.19 5.96
C PRO A 67 0.38 -6.41 6.28
N VAL A 68 -0.23 -7.48 6.82
CA VAL A 68 0.46 -8.74 7.07
C VAL A 68 0.88 -9.38 5.76
N PHE A 69 -0.04 -9.44 4.79
CA PHE A 69 0.30 -9.88 3.43
C PHE A 69 1.32 -8.97 2.77
N ALA A 70 1.13 -7.65 2.80
CA ALA A 70 2.11 -6.71 2.27
C ALA A 70 3.51 -6.95 2.85
N GLY A 71 3.60 -7.20 4.17
CA GLY A 71 4.83 -7.58 4.84
C GLY A 71 5.45 -8.88 4.30
N SER A 72 4.64 -9.93 4.10
CA SER A 72 5.13 -11.19 3.52
C SER A 72 5.67 -11.02 2.10
N PHE A 73 4.97 -10.26 1.25
CA PHE A 73 5.45 -9.97 -0.11
C PHE A 73 6.75 -9.16 -0.07
N VAL A 74 6.89 -8.18 0.83
CA VAL A 74 8.13 -7.40 0.99
C VAL A 74 9.30 -8.28 1.48
N LEU A 75 9.07 -9.17 2.44
CA LEU A 75 10.08 -10.11 2.92
C LEU A 75 10.53 -11.08 1.83
N ALA A 76 9.59 -11.60 1.04
CA ALA A 76 9.88 -12.44 -0.12
C ALA A 76 10.62 -11.66 -1.21
N ALA A 77 10.23 -10.41 -1.48
CA ALA A 77 10.91 -9.56 -2.46
C ALA A 77 12.37 -9.33 -2.07
N ARG A 78 12.66 -9.07 -0.78
CA ARG A 78 14.03 -8.98 -0.26
C ARG A 78 14.84 -10.27 -0.48
N ARG A 79 14.21 -11.43 -0.36
CA ARG A 79 14.89 -12.73 -0.59
C ARG A 79 15.12 -12.96 -2.08
N ALA A 80 14.11 -12.74 -2.91
CA ALA A 80 14.20 -12.85 -4.36
C ALA A 80 15.29 -11.92 -4.91
N ASP A 81 15.36 -10.68 -4.42
CA ASP A 81 16.37 -9.69 -4.81
C ASP A 81 17.81 -10.11 -4.46
N ARG A 82 17.98 -10.97 -3.44
CA ARG A 82 19.27 -11.59 -3.09
C ARG A 82 19.55 -12.89 -3.86
N GLY A 83 18.77 -13.19 -4.87
CA GLY A 83 18.91 -14.38 -5.71
C GLY A 83 18.40 -15.67 -5.07
N ALA A 84 17.67 -15.58 -3.95
CA ALA A 84 17.15 -16.78 -3.29
C ALA A 84 15.91 -17.32 -4.01
N THR A 85 15.82 -18.65 -4.10
CA THR A 85 14.59 -19.32 -4.54
C THR A 85 13.51 -19.21 -3.47
N LEU A 86 12.37 -18.67 -3.86
CA LEU A 86 11.19 -18.49 -3.03
C LEU A 86 10.46 -19.82 -2.85
N ARG A 87 9.85 -19.97 -1.67
CA ARG A 87 9.03 -21.14 -1.32
C ARG A 87 7.58 -20.71 -1.09
N PRO A 88 6.58 -21.51 -1.48
CA PRO A 88 5.16 -21.20 -1.26
C PRO A 88 4.81 -20.78 0.17
N GLN A 89 5.44 -21.42 1.17
CA GLN A 89 5.25 -21.13 2.59
C GLN A 89 5.66 -19.72 3.04
N GLU A 90 6.50 -19.03 2.26
CA GLU A 90 6.97 -17.68 2.59
C GLU A 90 5.85 -16.62 2.47
N VAL A 91 4.70 -16.94 1.83
CA VAL A 91 3.51 -16.08 1.91
C VAL A 91 3.03 -15.88 3.35
N LEU A 92 3.37 -16.81 4.25
CA LEU A 92 3.06 -16.77 5.68
C LEU A 92 4.20 -16.19 6.53
N ALA A 93 5.31 -15.73 5.94
CA ALA A 93 6.49 -15.30 6.69
C ALA A 93 6.17 -14.18 7.71
N ALA A 94 5.46 -13.14 7.26
CA ALA A 94 5.11 -12.04 8.16
C ALA A 94 4.05 -12.43 9.21
N PHE A 95 3.28 -13.49 8.98
CA PHE A 95 2.35 -14.01 10.00
C PHE A 95 3.11 -14.66 11.18
N GLN A 96 4.30 -15.21 10.92
CA GLN A 96 5.11 -15.87 11.93
C GLN A 96 5.99 -14.85 12.67
N GLU A 97 6.62 -13.93 11.95
CA GLU A 97 7.66 -13.05 12.51
C GLU A 97 7.15 -11.65 12.89
N HIS A 98 6.11 -11.14 12.21
CA HIS A 98 5.70 -9.73 12.30
C HIS A 98 4.19 -9.49 12.43
N ALA A 99 3.41 -10.52 12.79
CA ALA A 99 1.94 -10.41 12.81
C ALA A 99 1.45 -9.29 13.75
N ARG A 100 1.97 -9.24 14.99
CA ARG A 100 1.54 -8.24 15.99
C ARG A 100 1.72 -6.79 15.50
N PRO A 101 2.93 -6.35 15.09
CA PRO A 101 3.09 -4.97 14.61
C PRO A 101 2.35 -4.71 13.29
N LEU A 102 2.20 -5.70 12.39
CA LEU A 102 1.46 -5.47 11.13
C LEU A 102 -0.06 -5.40 11.32
N ILE A 103 -0.63 -6.19 12.24
CA ILE A 103 -2.03 -6.06 12.64
C ILE A 103 -2.25 -4.72 13.35
N GLY A 104 -1.32 -4.30 14.21
CA GLY A 104 -1.35 -2.97 14.84
C GLY A 104 -1.26 -1.83 13.81
N LEU A 105 -0.49 -2.02 12.74
CA LEU A 105 -0.45 -1.10 11.59
C LEU A 105 -1.80 -1.04 10.88
N GLY A 106 -2.42 -2.19 10.60
CA GLY A 106 -3.76 -2.27 10.01
C GLY A 106 -4.81 -1.55 10.85
N LEU A 107 -4.79 -1.76 12.17
CA LEU A 107 -5.69 -1.09 13.12
C LEU A 107 -5.48 0.42 13.13
N SER A 108 -4.22 0.85 13.20
CA SER A 108 -3.85 2.27 13.23
C SER A 108 -4.28 2.97 11.94
N TYR A 109 -4.06 2.32 10.80
CA TYR A 109 -4.46 2.84 9.49
C TYR A 109 -5.98 2.87 9.32
N PHE A 110 -6.69 1.83 9.77
CA PHE A 110 -8.15 1.81 9.76
C PHE A 110 -8.74 2.95 10.62
N GLY A 111 -8.22 3.12 11.84
CA GLY A 111 -8.64 4.23 12.70
C GLY A 111 -8.41 5.60 12.06
N LEU A 112 -7.29 5.78 11.36
CA LEU A 112 -7.00 6.99 10.58
C LEU A 112 -8.00 7.19 9.43
N LEU A 113 -8.35 6.14 8.68
CA LEU A 113 -9.32 6.22 7.60
C LEU A 113 -10.71 6.62 8.13
N VAL A 114 -11.17 6.00 9.22
CA VAL A 114 -12.44 6.35 9.88
C VAL A 114 -12.43 7.80 10.34
N LEU A 115 -11.34 8.24 11.00
CA LEU A 115 -11.20 9.63 11.44
C LEU A 115 -11.23 10.60 10.26
N THR A 116 -10.51 10.30 9.18
CA THR A 116 -10.44 11.13 7.98
C THR A 116 -11.82 11.26 7.32
N MET A 117 -12.54 10.14 7.18
CA MET A 117 -13.92 10.14 6.66
C MET A 117 -14.87 10.93 7.53
N LEU A 118 -14.79 10.78 8.86
CA LEU A 118 -15.64 11.52 9.80
C LEU A 118 -15.36 13.03 9.75
N LEU A 119 -14.09 13.44 9.69
CA LEU A 119 -13.73 14.85 9.56
C LEU A 119 -14.19 15.47 8.24
N ILE A 120 -14.04 14.74 7.12
CA ILE A 120 -14.55 15.19 5.81
C ILE A 120 -16.07 15.31 5.86
N MET A 121 -16.77 14.33 6.43
CA MET A 121 -18.23 14.36 6.57
C MET A 121 -18.68 15.57 7.41
N LEU A 122 -18.05 15.81 8.55
CA LEU A 122 -18.35 16.97 9.41
C LEU A 122 -18.11 18.30 8.69
N LEU A 123 -17.00 18.41 7.95
CA LEU A 123 -16.68 19.60 7.18
C LEU A 123 -17.71 19.86 6.07
N LEU A 124 -18.10 18.82 5.34
CA LEU A 124 -19.14 18.90 4.33
C LEU A 124 -20.48 19.31 4.95
N MET A 125 -20.87 18.70 6.08
CA MET A 125 -22.09 19.08 6.81
C MET A 125 -22.06 20.55 7.25
N ALA A 126 -20.93 21.04 7.76
CA ALA A 126 -20.76 22.43 8.15
C ALA A 126 -20.88 23.39 6.94
N MET A 127 -20.25 23.04 5.80
CA MET A 127 -20.37 23.81 4.56
C MET A 127 -21.81 23.82 4.01
N MET A 128 -22.60 22.79 4.32
CA MET A 128 -23.99 22.65 3.92
C MET A 128 -24.99 23.19 4.96
N GLY A 129 -24.53 23.89 6.02
CA GLY A 129 -25.41 24.41 7.07
C GLY A 129 -26.17 23.34 7.85
N GLY A 130 -25.61 22.13 7.95
CA GLY A 130 -26.23 21.00 8.64
C GLY A 130 -27.33 20.29 7.86
N MET A 131 -27.34 20.38 6.52
CA MET A 131 -28.28 19.60 5.69
C MET A 131 -27.84 18.13 5.58
N HIS A 132 -28.75 17.19 5.86
CA HIS A 132 -28.52 15.74 5.87
C HIS A 132 -29.16 15.00 4.68
N ASP A 133 -29.76 15.70 3.72
CA ASP A 133 -30.54 15.10 2.63
C ASP A 133 -29.65 14.76 1.41
N PRO A 134 -29.47 13.47 1.06
CA PRO A 134 -28.63 13.03 -0.07
C PRO A 134 -29.09 13.58 -1.42
N GLN A 135 -30.40 13.83 -1.61
CA GLN A 135 -30.91 14.38 -2.87
C GLN A 135 -30.52 15.85 -3.04
N LYS A 136 -30.47 16.60 -1.94
CA LYS A 136 -30.01 18.00 -1.95
C LYS A 136 -28.50 18.12 -2.11
N MET A 137 -27.76 17.05 -1.79
CA MET A 137 -26.30 17.00 -2.00
C MET A 137 -25.92 17.01 -3.48
N GLN A 138 -26.75 16.41 -4.34
CA GLN A 138 -26.58 16.48 -5.80
C GLN A 138 -27.02 17.84 -6.38
N ALA A 139 -27.86 18.58 -5.65
CA ALA A 139 -28.35 19.90 -6.02
C ALA A 139 -27.43 21.05 -5.56
N LEU A 140 -26.31 20.74 -4.91
CA LEU A 140 -25.33 21.75 -4.49
C LEU A 140 -24.72 22.48 -5.70
N PRO A 141 -24.31 23.75 -5.54
CA PRO A 141 -23.52 24.43 -6.56
C PRO A 141 -22.30 23.59 -6.97
N LEU A 142 -21.99 23.53 -8.27
CA LEU A 142 -20.86 22.75 -8.77
C LEU A 142 -19.54 23.08 -8.03
N GLY A 143 -19.32 24.37 -7.69
CA GLY A 143 -18.15 24.81 -6.94
C GLY A 143 -18.01 24.15 -5.55
N THR A 144 -19.09 23.98 -4.80
CA THR A 144 -19.03 23.32 -3.48
C THR A 144 -18.82 21.81 -3.61
N GLN A 145 -19.39 21.18 -4.64
CA GLN A 145 -19.12 19.78 -4.96
C GLN A 145 -17.65 19.55 -5.30
N MET A 146 -17.06 20.41 -6.13
CA MET A 146 -15.64 20.34 -6.51
C MET A 146 -14.70 20.50 -5.31
N VAL A 147 -15.01 21.40 -4.37
CA VAL A 147 -14.24 21.54 -3.12
C VAL A 147 -14.33 20.26 -2.29
N GLY A 148 -15.52 19.69 -2.12
CA GLY A 148 -15.71 18.45 -1.39
C GLY A 148 -14.94 17.26 -1.99
N MET A 149 -15.00 17.10 -3.31
CA MET A 149 -14.25 16.07 -4.04
C MET A 149 -12.74 16.26 -3.88
N SER A 150 -12.26 17.51 -3.95
CA SER A 150 -10.85 17.85 -3.82
C SER A 150 -10.32 17.56 -2.41
N LEU A 151 -11.09 17.88 -1.38
CA LEU A 151 -10.77 17.55 0.02
C LEU A 151 -10.72 16.04 0.26
N MET A 152 -11.69 15.31 -0.30
CA MET A 152 -11.72 13.85 -0.22
C MET A 152 -10.50 13.23 -0.93
N ALA A 153 -10.21 13.65 -2.17
CA ALA A 153 -9.07 13.17 -2.93
C ALA A 153 -7.74 13.47 -2.22
N GLY A 154 -7.58 14.69 -1.68
CA GLY A 154 -6.41 15.07 -0.90
C GLY A 154 -6.25 14.24 0.38
N GLY A 155 -7.34 14.02 1.12
CA GLY A 155 -7.33 13.18 2.33
C GLY A 155 -6.95 11.73 2.04
N LEU A 156 -7.52 11.14 1.00
CA LEU A 156 -7.17 9.79 0.53
C LEU A 156 -5.71 9.70 0.06
N PHE A 157 -5.20 10.73 -0.62
CA PHE A 157 -3.80 10.78 -1.02
C PHE A 157 -2.87 10.83 0.19
N ILE A 158 -3.16 11.65 1.20
CA ILE A 158 -2.35 11.67 2.44
C ILE A 158 -2.43 10.32 3.17
N ALA A 159 -3.61 9.70 3.24
CA ALA A 159 -3.76 8.37 3.81
C ALA A 159 -2.92 7.33 3.05
N SER A 160 -2.89 7.39 1.71
CA SER A 160 -2.04 6.50 0.91
C SER A 160 -0.56 6.72 1.20
N LEU A 161 -0.09 7.97 1.35
CA LEU A 161 1.29 8.27 1.76
C LEU A 161 1.63 7.73 3.15
N LEU A 162 0.68 7.74 4.09
CA LEU A 162 0.85 7.16 5.43
C LEU A 162 0.98 5.64 5.42
N TYR A 163 0.47 4.97 4.39
CA TYR A 163 0.46 3.51 4.31
C TYR A 163 1.48 2.93 3.33
N TRP A 164 1.77 3.61 2.22
CA TRP A 164 2.51 3.08 1.06
C TRP A 164 3.82 2.37 1.42
N PHE A 165 4.63 2.97 2.29
CA PHE A 165 5.90 2.42 2.76
C PHE A 165 5.81 1.75 4.13
N ALA A 166 4.67 1.84 4.83
CA ALA A 166 4.57 1.46 6.23
C ALA A 166 4.76 -0.07 6.47
N PRO A 167 4.21 -0.99 5.65
CA PRO A 167 4.49 -2.41 5.82
C PRO A 167 5.98 -2.73 5.67
N ALA A 168 6.66 -2.12 4.70
CA ALA A 168 8.12 -2.26 4.54
C ALA A 168 8.89 -1.67 5.71
N ALA A 169 8.46 -0.52 6.24
CA ALA A 169 9.04 0.06 7.45
C ALA A 169 8.94 -0.87 8.66
N VAL A 170 7.84 -1.61 8.81
CA VAL A 170 7.69 -2.59 9.90
C VAL A 170 8.63 -3.78 9.69
N VAL A 171 8.57 -4.45 8.53
CA VAL A 171 9.29 -5.73 8.34
C VAL A 171 10.77 -5.60 7.99
N LEU A 172 11.17 -4.48 7.38
CA LEU A 172 12.57 -4.21 7.02
C LEU A 172 13.25 -3.25 8.01
N GLY A 173 12.51 -2.27 8.50
CA GLY A 173 13.02 -1.26 9.44
C GLY A 173 12.79 -1.58 10.92
N GLY A 174 11.92 -2.55 11.25
CA GLY A 174 11.62 -2.91 12.64
C GLY A 174 10.87 -1.81 13.41
N PHE A 175 10.21 -0.88 12.72
CA PHE A 175 9.50 0.23 13.37
C PHE A 175 8.14 -0.21 13.93
N ASP A 176 7.76 0.39 15.07
CA ASP A 176 6.39 0.30 15.60
C ASP A 176 5.37 0.91 14.60
N PRO A 177 4.08 0.48 14.64
CA PRO A 177 3.05 0.91 13.69
C PRO A 177 2.99 2.42 13.41
N LEU A 178 2.90 3.24 14.46
CA LEU A 178 2.79 4.70 14.31
C LEU A 178 4.08 5.33 13.77
N ARG A 179 5.25 4.78 14.14
CA ARG A 179 6.54 5.24 13.62
C ARG A 179 6.71 4.86 12.16
N ALA A 180 6.28 3.66 11.77
CA ALA A 180 6.24 3.20 10.39
C ALA A 180 5.37 4.10 9.51
N MET A 181 4.17 4.48 9.98
CA MET A 181 3.30 5.43 9.25
C MET A 181 3.93 6.81 9.11
N ARG A 182 4.53 7.35 10.18
CA ARG A 182 5.23 8.65 10.12
C ARG A 182 6.42 8.63 9.15
N ARG A 183 7.19 7.54 9.15
CA ARG A 183 8.27 7.32 8.17
C ARG A 183 7.73 7.27 6.76
N SER A 184 6.64 6.53 6.54
CA SER A 184 5.96 6.43 5.25
C SER A 184 5.51 7.79 4.75
N LEU A 185 4.87 8.59 5.61
CA LEU A 185 4.45 9.94 5.26
C LEU A 185 5.64 10.84 4.93
N ALA A 186 6.72 10.79 5.70
CA ALA A 186 7.92 11.60 5.44
C ALA A 186 8.57 11.25 4.09
N GLY A 187 8.74 9.96 3.79
CA GLY A 187 9.28 9.52 2.49
C GLY A 187 8.33 9.79 1.33
N GLY A 188 7.03 9.60 1.56
CA GLY A 188 5.97 9.84 0.59
C GLY A 188 5.82 11.32 0.23
N LEU A 189 5.82 12.23 1.21
CA LEU A 189 5.75 13.67 0.97
C LEU A 189 7.02 14.20 0.28
N LEU A 190 8.19 13.71 0.67
CA LEU A 190 9.45 14.10 0.04
C LEU A 190 9.50 13.71 -1.44
N ASN A 191 8.80 12.62 -1.81
CA ASN A 191 8.82 12.00 -3.13
C ASN A 191 7.42 11.87 -3.75
N TRP A 192 6.51 12.81 -3.46
CA TRP A 192 5.10 12.69 -3.81
C TRP A 192 4.88 12.56 -5.33
N GLN A 193 5.73 13.17 -6.16
CA GLN A 193 5.65 13.03 -7.62
C GLN A 193 5.96 11.60 -8.09
N ALA A 194 6.97 10.96 -7.49
CA ALA A 194 7.33 9.59 -7.81
C ALA A 194 6.24 8.62 -7.32
N VAL A 195 5.69 8.83 -6.12
CA VAL A 195 4.55 8.06 -5.60
C VAL A 195 3.31 8.23 -6.47
N LEU A 196 3.01 9.46 -6.91
CA LEU A 196 1.89 9.73 -7.81
C LEU A 196 2.07 9.03 -9.17
N LEU A 197 3.25 9.14 -9.79
CA LEU A 197 3.53 8.46 -11.06
C LEU A 197 3.43 6.93 -10.89
N CYS A 198 4.00 6.38 -9.82
CA CYS A 198 3.89 4.96 -9.50
C CYS A 198 2.42 4.53 -9.37
N GLY A 199 1.61 5.32 -8.66
CA GLY A 199 0.17 5.09 -8.53
C GLY A 199 -0.54 5.09 -9.89
N LEU A 200 -0.28 6.09 -10.74
CA LEU A 200 -0.86 6.17 -12.08
C LEU A 200 -0.49 4.96 -12.96
N VAL A 201 0.78 4.55 -12.95
CA VAL A 201 1.26 3.38 -13.69
C VAL A 201 0.57 2.11 -13.20
N LEU A 202 0.53 1.89 -11.88
CA LEU A 202 -0.15 0.73 -11.30
C LEU A 202 -1.65 0.73 -11.57
N SER A 203 -2.31 1.90 -11.55
CA SER A 203 -3.72 2.03 -11.92
C SER A 203 -3.97 1.68 -13.39
N ALA A 204 -3.12 2.14 -14.31
CA ALA A 204 -3.24 1.77 -15.72
C ALA A 204 -3.07 0.25 -15.91
N LEU A 205 -2.08 -0.36 -15.24
CA LEU A 205 -1.88 -1.81 -15.27
C LEU A 205 -3.05 -2.57 -14.62
N LEU A 206 -3.67 -2.02 -13.58
CA LEU A 206 -4.84 -2.61 -12.94
C LEU A 206 -6.02 -2.69 -13.91
N LEU A 207 -6.30 -1.61 -14.66
CA LEU A 207 -7.36 -1.60 -15.66
C LEU A 207 -7.15 -2.69 -16.72
N LEU A 208 -5.91 -2.86 -17.19
CA LEU A 208 -5.56 -3.93 -18.12
C LEU A 208 -5.73 -5.32 -17.50
N ALA A 209 -5.32 -5.48 -16.23
CA ALA A 209 -5.44 -6.73 -15.49
C ALA A 209 -6.90 -7.15 -15.23
N LEU A 210 -7.83 -6.20 -15.23
CA LEU A 210 -9.26 -6.46 -15.06
C LEU A 210 -9.97 -6.90 -16.35
N LEU A 211 -9.44 -6.58 -17.54
CA LEU A 211 -10.01 -6.97 -18.84
C LEU A 211 -10.31 -8.49 -18.97
N PRO A 212 -9.40 -9.41 -18.59
CA PRO A 212 -9.66 -10.85 -18.63
C PRO A 212 -10.50 -11.32 -17.42
N ALA A 213 -11.64 -10.67 -17.17
CA ALA A 213 -12.53 -10.93 -16.04
C ALA A 213 -11.79 -10.97 -14.67
N GLY A 214 -10.78 -10.12 -14.50
CA GLY A 214 -9.96 -10.07 -13.27
C GLY A 214 -8.87 -11.13 -13.13
N LEU A 215 -8.71 -12.08 -14.08
CA LEU A 215 -7.62 -13.07 -14.02
C LEU A 215 -6.22 -12.43 -14.05
N GLY A 216 -6.08 -11.26 -14.68
CA GLY A 216 -4.84 -10.50 -14.68
C GLY A 216 -4.40 -10.02 -13.29
N LEU A 217 -5.30 -10.02 -12.29
CA LEU A 217 -4.95 -9.68 -10.90
C LEU A 217 -3.91 -10.63 -10.32
N LEU A 218 -3.84 -11.89 -10.79
CA LEU A 218 -2.80 -12.85 -10.39
C LEU A 218 -1.39 -12.40 -10.79
N LEU A 219 -1.27 -11.60 -11.85
CA LEU A 219 -0.01 -11.02 -12.32
C LEU A 219 0.23 -9.62 -11.74
N TRP A 220 -0.84 -8.84 -11.59
CA TRP A 220 -0.75 -7.47 -11.09
C TRP A 220 -0.45 -7.39 -9.60
N LEU A 221 -1.07 -8.23 -8.76
CA LEU A 221 -0.90 -8.19 -7.31
C LEU A 221 0.56 -8.37 -6.86
N PRO A 222 1.32 -9.35 -7.39
CA PRO A 222 2.73 -9.48 -7.03
C PRO A 222 3.54 -8.25 -7.41
N VAL A 223 3.32 -7.70 -8.61
CA VAL A 223 4.02 -6.48 -9.05
C VAL A 223 3.69 -5.32 -8.11
N MET A 224 2.41 -5.11 -7.77
CA MET A 224 2.00 -4.05 -6.86
C MET A 224 2.66 -4.18 -5.48
N PHE A 225 2.61 -5.36 -4.86
CA PHE A 225 3.21 -5.55 -3.54
C PHE A 225 4.75 -5.51 -3.57
N VAL A 226 5.39 -6.04 -4.60
CA VAL A 226 6.86 -5.98 -4.76
C VAL A 226 7.32 -4.54 -5.07
N THR A 227 6.46 -3.71 -5.69
CA THR A 227 6.75 -2.28 -5.89
C THR A 227 6.94 -1.55 -4.56
N VAL A 228 6.26 -1.97 -3.49
CA VAL A 228 6.50 -1.42 -2.14
C VAL A 228 7.94 -1.69 -1.69
N TYR A 229 8.49 -2.86 -2.00
CA TYR A 229 9.88 -3.20 -1.70
C TYR A 229 10.87 -2.37 -2.53
N THR A 230 10.69 -2.30 -3.85
CA THR A 230 11.61 -1.56 -4.73
C THR A 230 11.60 -0.06 -4.43
N ALA A 231 10.42 0.50 -4.18
CA ALA A 231 10.27 1.89 -3.76
C ALA A 231 10.91 2.14 -2.37
N TRP A 232 10.77 1.20 -1.42
CA TRP A 232 11.41 1.29 -0.11
C TRP A 232 12.94 1.30 -0.22
N GLN A 233 13.52 0.40 -1.02
CA GLN A 233 14.98 0.37 -1.24
C GLN A 233 15.48 1.66 -1.89
N ASP A 234 14.74 2.21 -2.85
CA ASP A 234 15.13 3.45 -3.50
C ASP A 234 15.04 4.64 -2.53
N VAL A 235 13.98 4.77 -1.73
CA VAL A 235 13.78 5.96 -0.86
C VAL A 235 14.54 5.87 0.47
N PHE A 236 14.68 4.67 1.06
CA PHE A 236 15.21 4.46 2.42
C PHE A 236 16.42 3.51 2.48
N GLY A 237 16.81 2.91 1.36
CA GLY A 237 17.97 2.02 1.26
C GLY A 237 19.06 2.58 0.35
N ASP A 238 19.84 1.67 -0.24
CA ASP A 238 21.05 2.00 -1.00
C ASP A 238 20.80 2.37 -2.47
N GLY A 239 19.55 2.31 -2.95
CA GLY A 239 19.25 2.48 -4.38
C GLY A 239 18.10 1.64 -4.89
N LEU A 240 17.76 1.82 -6.17
CA LEU A 240 17.01 0.82 -6.91
C LEU A 240 17.82 -0.50 -6.89
N PRO A 241 17.15 -1.67 -6.75
CA PRO A 241 17.81 -2.95 -6.88
C PRO A 241 18.56 -3.03 -8.22
N GLN A 242 19.83 -3.42 -8.19
CA GLN A 242 20.67 -3.51 -9.39
C GLN A 242 20.43 -4.86 -10.07
N ARG A 243 19.55 -4.87 -11.07
CA ARG A 243 19.32 -6.01 -11.96
C ARG A 243 19.11 -5.56 -13.40
#